data_AF-A0A7L4RIY6-F1
#
_entry.id   AF-A0A7L4RIY6-F1
#
_cell.length_a   1.000
_cell.length_b   1.000
_cell.length_c   1.000
_cell.angle_alpha   90.00
_cell.angle_beta   90.00
_cell.angle_gamma   90.00
#
_symmetry.space_group_name_H-M   'P 1'
#
loop_
_entity.id
_entity.type
_entity.pdbx_description
1 polymer ?
#
loop_
_entity_poly.entity_id
_entity_poly.type
_entity_poly.pdbx_seq_one_letter_code
_entity_poly.pdbx_strand_id
1 'polypeptide(L)'
;MRLALVLSLLLLFPFSHALSCIDNATDIIFSEQGTLILGVLAFTMVIIAVAYILGSFTSNPSFTVFAKDEIYHLGFSVALLVGFSAILLFSCSAVDMFYKTTFENLGVTSICYDSGADMSDVSVCYLDGAKGDAERISEMYIDEYINYLMHSAFSVTISIPLMNSYTSAAGAWRRVVANQYDSVLNMFVFPALISLNMQELFLGFVSANIIKWLLPIALLLRIFIPTRQMGNMLIALSIGLYIIVPFIYTFNLAMYDLVGSGDCLEYSAAITDNYFGNCQDQGSFWDVARLIPQAFFLPNLTIALLITFLTGLNKALRVIG
;
A
#
# COMPACT_ATOMS: atom_id res chain seq x y z
N MET A 1 34.48 3.32 -13.96
CA MET A 1 34.05 3.13 -15.36
C MET A 1 33.33 1.80 -15.60
N ARG A 2 33.83 0.64 -15.14
CA ARG A 2 33.13 -0.67 -15.32
C ARG A 2 31.75 -0.75 -14.66
N LEU A 3 31.55 -0.11 -13.50
CA LEU A 3 30.24 -0.07 -12.83
C LEU A 3 29.18 0.68 -13.66
N ALA A 4 29.57 1.77 -14.34
CA ALA A 4 28.65 2.58 -15.15
C ALA A 4 28.17 1.83 -16.41
N LEU A 5 29.03 0.98 -16.99
CA LEU A 5 28.71 0.20 -18.17
C LEU A 5 27.81 -1.00 -17.82
N VAL A 6 28.04 -1.65 -16.67
CA VAL A 6 27.14 -2.68 -16.15
C VAL A 6 25.78 -2.09 -15.76
N LEU A 7 25.77 -0.92 -15.13
CA LEU A 7 24.53 -0.20 -14.80
C LEU A 7 23.77 0.22 -16.07
N SER A 8 24.45 0.72 -17.11
CA SER A 8 23.79 1.09 -18.36
C SER A 8 23.24 -0.13 -19.11
N LEU A 9 23.93 -1.28 -19.05
CA LEU A 9 23.49 -2.51 -19.71
C LEU A 9 22.30 -3.16 -18.97
N LEU A 10 22.28 -3.09 -17.63
CA LEU A 10 21.13 -3.47 -16.80
C LEU A 10 19.92 -2.55 -17.03
N LEU A 11 20.16 -1.27 -17.30
CA LEU A 11 19.11 -0.31 -17.61
C LEU A 11 18.52 -0.49 -19.01
N LEU A 12 19.27 -0.97 -20.01
CA LEU A 12 18.79 -1.10 -21.39
C LEU A 12 17.89 -2.33 -21.63
N PHE A 13 18.07 -3.42 -20.88
CA PHE A 13 17.29 -4.65 -21.05
C PHE A 13 15.78 -4.54 -20.73
N PRO A 14 15.33 -3.77 -19.72
CA PRO A 14 13.90 -3.61 -19.45
C PRO A 14 13.17 -2.63 -20.40
N PHE A 15 13.87 -1.82 -21.21
CA PHE A 15 13.23 -0.75 -21.98
C PHE A 15 12.26 -1.23 -23.06
N SER A 16 12.51 -2.38 -23.70
CA SER A 16 11.67 -2.82 -24.83
C SER A 16 10.31 -3.38 -24.42
N HIS A 17 10.17 -3.87 -23.18
CA HIS A 17 8.89 -4.37 -22.64
C HIS A 17 8.16 -3.36 -21.76
N ALA A 18 8.87 -2.36 -21.24
CA ALA A 18 8.24 -1.28 -20.48
C ALA A 18 7.39 -0.32 -21.35
N LEU A 19 7.62 -0.26 -22.67
CA LEU A 19 7.03 0.73 -23.57
C LEU A 19 5.49 0.76 -23.59
N SER A 20 4.80 -0.36 -23.35
CA SER A 20 3.33 -0.36 -23.29
C SER A 20 2.76 0.15 -21.95
N CYS A 21 3.51 0.04 -20.85
CA CYS A 21 3.17 0.67 -19.57
C CYS A 21 3.52 2.17 -19.59
N ILE A 22 4.53 2.51 -20.39
CA ILE A 22 5.14 3.84 -20.50
C ILE A 22 4.18 4.89 -21.04
N ASP A 23 3.34 4.58 -22.04
CA ASP A 23 2.55 5.61 -22.73
C ASP A 23 1.69 6.44 -21.78
N ASN A 24 1.16 5.85 -20.69
CA ASN A 24 0.47 6.61 -19.64
C ASN A 24 1.42 7.29 -18.64
N ALA A 25 2.42 6.56 -18.14
CA ALA A 25 3.27 7.06 -17.06
C ALA A 25 4.20 8.20 -17.50
N THR A 26 4.79 8.11 -18.70
CA THR A 26 5.66 9.18 -19.22
C THR A 26 4.88 10.39 -19.65
N ASP A 27 3.67 10.24 -20.18
CA ASP A 27 2.82 11.38 -20.50
C ASP A 27 2.48 12.17 -19.24
N ILE A 28 2.13 11.49 -18.14
CA ILE A 28 1.84 12.16 -16.86
C ILE A 28 3.10 12.88 -16.31
N ILE A 29 4.26 12.22 -16.33
CA ILE A 29 5.49 12.80 -15.77
C ILE A 29 6.00 13.96 -16.63
N PHE A 30 6.06 13.82 -17.95
CA PHE A 30 6.65 14.83 -18.81
C PHE A 30 5.69 15.97 -19.15
N SER A 31 4.39 15.71 -19.31
CA SER A 31 3.43 16.76 -19.68
C SER A 31 3.05 17.66 -18.50
N GLU A 32 2.66 17.08 -17.36
CA GLU A 32 2.22 17.87 -16.20
C GLU A 32 3.40 18.31 -15.33
N GLN A 33 4.31 17.39 -14.99
CA GLN A 33 5.38 17.70 -14.05
C GLN A 33 6.68 18.15 -14.70
N GLY A 34 6.94 17.73 -15.94
CA GLY A 34 8.17 18.02 -16.65
C GLY A 34 8.40 19.52 -16.77
N THR A 35 7.35 20.30 -16.98
CA THR A 35 7.42 21.76 -17.05
C THR A 35 7.84 22.39 -15.72
N LEU A 36 7.28 21.96 -14.60
CA LEU A 36 7.63 22.45 -13.26
C LEU A 36 9.05 22.06 -12.87
N ILE A 37 9.42 20.80 -13.06
CA ILE A 37 10.76 20.28 -12.76
C ILE A 37 11.80 21.01 -13.59
N LEU A 38 11.57 21.15 -14.90
CA LEU A 38 12.50 21.85 -15.80
C LEU A 38 12.59 23.33 -15.46
N GLY A 39 11.46 23.97 -15.11
CA GLY A 39 11.44 25.35 -14.62
C GLY A 39 12.30 25.55 -13.37
N VAL A 40 12.19 24.64 -12.41
CA VAL A 40 12.98 24.65 -11.17
C VAL A 40 14.48 24.39 -11.43
N LEU A 41 14.81 23.45 -12.32
CA LEU A 41 16.20 23.19 -12.74
C LEU A 41 16.80 24.36 -13.52
N ALA A 42 16.03 25.00 -14.41
CA ALA A 42 16.48 26.17 -15.16
C ALA A 42 16.73 27.36 -14.23
N PHE A 43 15.81 27.61 -13.28
CA PHE A 43 15.95 28.67 -12.30
C PHE A 43 17.20 28.50 -11.42
N THR A 44 17.48 27.27 -10.98
CA THR A 44 18.68 26.99 -10.19
C THR A 44 19.96 27.13 -10.99
N MET A 45 19.97 26.67 -12.24
CA MET A 45 21.10 26.87 -13.13
C MET A 45 21.41 28.37 -13.32
N VAL A 46 20.38 29.23 -13.42
CA VAL A 46 20.56 30.69 -13.47
C VAL A 46 21.17 31.23 -12.18
N ILE A 47 20.71 30.80 -11.00
CA ILE A 47 21.29 31.22 -9.72
C ILE A 47 22.77 30.82 -9.62
N ILE A 48 23.11 29.59 -9.99
CA ILE A 48 24.49 29.08 -9.97
C ILE A 48 25.37 29.91 -10.92
N ALA A 49 24.86 30.21 -12.13
CA ALA A 49 25.58 31.04 -13.11
C ALA A 49 25.82 32.47 -12.59
N VAL A 50 24.82 33.09 -11.97
CA VAL A 50 24.95 34.43 -11.37
C VAL A 50 25.97 34.43 -10.23
N ALA A 51 25.91 33.44 -9.33
CA ALA A 51 26.87 33.29 -8.23
C ALA A 51 28.30 33.12 -8.75
N TYR A 52 28.49 32.35 -9.83
CA TYR A 52 29.79 32.17 -10.48
C TYR A 52 30.33 33.49 -11.07
N ILE A 53 29.50 34.23 -11.82
CA ILE A 53 29.89 35.53 -12.42
C ILE A 53 30.24 36.53 -11.31
N LEU A 54 29.43 36.62 -10.26
CA LEU A 54 29.69 37.51 -9.12
C LEU A 54 30.99 37.14 -8.38
N GLY A 55 31.24 35.85 -8.18
CA GLY A 55 32.49 35.38 -7.58
C GLY A 55 33.71 35.73 -8.42
N SER A 56 33.60 35.56 -9.74
CA SER A 56 34.66 35.94 -10.68
C SER A 56 34.88 37.45 -10.73
N PHE A 57 33.82 38.26 -10.66
CA PHE A 57 33.90 39.73 -10.72
C PHE A 57 34.48 40.33 -9.43
N THR A 58 34.04 39.84 -8.27
CA THR A 58 34.49 40.32 -6.95
C THR A 58 35.83 39.74 -6.52
N SER A 59 36.40 38.80 -7.29
CA SER A 59 37.59 38.03 -6.92
C SER A 59 37.47 37.33 -5.55
N ASN A 60 36.25 37.06 -5.11
CA ASN A 60 36.00 36.41 -3.82
C ASN A 60 35.91 34.88 -4.05
N PRO A 61 36.88 34.09 -3.53
CA PRO A 61 36.92 32.66 -3.77
C PRO A 61 35.70 31.92 -3.21
N SER A 62 35.04 32.47 -2.18
CA SER A 62 33.88 31.84 -1.52
C SER A 62 32.73 31.56 -2.50
N PHE A 63 32.37 32.53 -3.35
CA PHE A 63 31.30 32.36 -4.33
C PHE A 63 31.65 31.37 -5.45
N THR A 64 32.94 31.28 -5.81
CA THR A 64 33.38 30.32 -6.83
C THR A 64 33.37 28.88 -6.32
N VAL A 65 33.73 28.66 -5.06
CA VAL A 65 33.62 27.35 -4.40
C VAL A 65 32.16 26.97 -4.26
N PHE A 66 31.33 27.91 -3.79
CA PHE A 66 29.88 27.73 -3.70
C PHE A 66 29.25 27.26 -5.02
N ALA A 67 29.52 27.96 -6.13
CA ALA A 67 28.95 27.61 -7.43
C ALA A 67 29.43 26.23 -7.92
N LYS A 68 30.69 25.86 -7.62
CA LYS A 68 31.24 24.53 -7.95
C LYS A 68 30.60 23.42 -7.12
N ASP A 69 30.35 23.64 -5.84
CA ASP A 69 29.67 22.65 -5.01
C ASP A 69 28.21 22.48 -5.48
N GLU A 70 27.53 23.58 -5.79
CA GLU A 70 26.13 23.54 -6.19
C GLU A 70 25.91 22.87 -7.55
N ILE A 71 26.83 23.02 -8.51
CA ILE A 71 26.71 22.32 -9.80
C ILE A 71 26.85 20.80 -9.65
N TYR A 72 27.68 20.31 -8.72
CA TYR A 72 27.77 18.88 -8.42
C TYR A 72 26.48 18.36 -7.81
N HIS A 73 25.88 19.10 -6.87
CA HIS A 73 24.59 18.74 -6.28
C HIS A 73 23.45 18.75 -7.29
N LEU A 74 23.41 19.73 -8.19
CA LEU A 74 22.43 19.79 -9.28
C LEU A 74 22.60 18.60 -10.22
N GLY A 75 23.82 18.29 -10.65
CA GLY A 75 24.12 17.12 -11.48
C GLY A 75 23.67 15.80 -10.83
N PHE A 76 23.91 15.65 -9.52
CA PHE A 76 23.43 14.47 -8.79
C PHE A 76 21.91 14.43 -8.64
N SER A 77 21.25 15.58 -8.49
CA SER A 77 19.79 15.66 -8.43
C SER A 77 19.16 15.24 -9.77
N VAL A 78 19.75 15.66 -10.89
CA VAL A 78 19.34 15.21 -12.23
C VAL A 78 19.58 13.70 -12.39
N ALA A 79 20.73 13.18 -11.94
CA ALA A 79 21.01 11.74 -11.99
C ALA A 79 20.02 10.92 -11.15
N LEU A 80 19.64 11.41 -9.96
CA LEU A 80 18.60 10.78 -9.14
C LEU A 80 17.22 10.82 -9.81
N LEU A 81 16.88 11.91 -10.48
CA LEU A 81 15.62 12.03 -11.20
C LEU A 81 15.54 11.01 -12.33
N VAL A 82 16.59 10.93 -13.17
CA VAL A 82 16.69 9.93 -14.23
C VAL A 82 16.66 8.51 -13.66
N GLY A 83 17.38 8.27 -12.55
CA GLY A 83 17.38 6.99 -11.85
C GLY A 83 16.00 6.63 -11.30
N PHE A 84 15.28 7.59 -10.73
CA PHE A 84 13.93 7.39 -10.23
C PHE A 84 12.96 7.06 -11.36
N SER A 85 12.99 7.82 -12.47
CA SER A 85 12.22 7.50 -13.66
C SER A 85 12.52 6.08 -14.13
N ALA A 86 13.79 5.67 -14.20
CA ALA A 86 14.15 4.31 -14.57
C ALA A 86 13.61 3.24 -13.59
N ILE A 87 13.57 3.53 -12.28
CA ILE A 87 12.97 2.62 -11.29
C ILE A 87 11.46 2.51 -11.47
N LEU A 88 10.77 3.62 -11.78
CA LEU A 88 9.33 3.60 -12.10
C LEU A 88 9.05 2.76 -13.36
N LEU A 89 9.90 2.87 -14.38
CA LEU A 89 9.80 2.03 -15.57
C LEU A 89 10.04 0.55 -15.24
N PHE A 90 11.00 0.29 -14.35
CA PHE A 90 11.29 -1.05 -13.88
C PHE A 90 10.16 -1.64 -13.04
N SER A 91 9.38 -0.83 -12.30
CA SER A 91 8.31 -1.36 -11.46
C SER A 91 7.23 -2.07 -12.26
N CYS A 92 6.81 -1.58 -13.43
CA CYS A 92 5.82 -2.31 -14.25
C CYS A 92 6.33 -3.71 -14.63
N SER A 93 7.60 -3.79 -15.08
CA SER A 93 8.22 -5.07 -15.44
C SER A 93 8.42 -5.98 -14.23
N ALA A 94 8.71 -5.41 -13.05
CA ALA A 94 8.86 -6.16 -11.82
C ALA A 94 7.52 -6.79 -11.38
N VAL A 95 6.38 -6.11 -11.59
CA VAL A 95 5.06 -6.72 -11.35
C VAL A 95 4.82 -7.87 -12.30
N ASP A 96 4.98 -7.64 -13.60
CA ASP A 96 4.69 -8.67 -14.59
C ASP A 96 5.55 -9.93 -14.33
N MET A 97 6.83 -9.73 -14.02
CA MET A 97 7.73 -10.81 -13.63
C MET A 97 7.32 -11.48 -12.33
N PHE A 98 7.01 -10.70 -11.29
CA PHE A 98 6.58 -11.24 -10.00
C PHE A 98 5.26 -12.00 -10.13
N TYR A 99 4.31 -11.47 -10.89
CA TYR A 99 3.01 -12.06 -11.13
C TYR A 99 3.15 -13.39 -11.86
N LYS A 100 3.81 -13.40 -13.03
CA LYS A 100 4.06 -14.63 -13.78
C LYS A 100 4.81 -15.67 -12.96
N THR A 101 5.86 -15.25 -12.26
CA THR A 101 6.67 -16.19 -11.46
C THR A 101 5.93 -16.71 -10.24
N THR A 102 5.04 -15.93 -9.62
CA THR A 102 4.38 -16.34 -8.38
C THR A 102 3.03 -16.99 -8.66
N PHE A 103 2.15 -16.32 -9.39
CA PHE A 103 0.78 -16.78 -9.62
C PHE A 103 0.71 -17.96 -10.61
N GLU A 104 1.49 -17.96 -11.70
CA GLU A 104 1.47 -19.11 -12.64
C GLU A 104 2.04 -20.37 -11.97
N ASN A 105 3.10 -20.23 -11.16
CA ASN A 105 3.69 -21.36 -10.45
C ASN A 105 2.80 -21.88 -9.30
N LEU A 106 1.98 -21.01 -8.71
CA LEU A 106 1.01 -21.40 -7.69
C LEU A 106 -0.31 -21.91 -8.29
N GLY A 107 -0.54 -21.73 -9.59
CA GLY A 107 -1.78 -22.14 -10.25
C GLY A 107 -3.00 -21.31 -9.85
N VAL A 108 -2.78 -20.10 -9.34
CA VAL A 108 -3.84 -19.22 -8.81
C VAL A 108 -4.07 -18.08 -9.80
N THR A 109 -5.30 -17.92 -10.28
CA THR A 109 -5.69 -16.78 -11.14
C THR A 109 -6.27 -15.67 -10.27
N SER A 110 -5.61 -14.51 -10.22
CA SER A 110 -6.14 -13.35 -9.50
C SER A 110 -7.05 -12.50 -10.37
N ILE A 111 -8.19 -12.09 -9.84
CA ILE A 111 -9.16 -11.21 -10.54
C ILE A 111 -8.60 -9.79 -10.72
N CYS A 112 -7.68 -9.39 -9.84
CA CYS A 112 -7.14 -8.03 -9.80
C CYS A 112 -5.96 -7.76 -10.74
N TYR A 113 -5.56 -8.75 -11.53
CA TYR A 113 -4.45 -8.60 -12.47
C TYR A 113 -4.96 -8.59 -13.92
N ASP A 114 -4.73 -7.47 -14.59
CA ASP A 114 -4.87 -7.33 -16.04
C ASP A 114 -3.50 -6.98 -16.65
N SER A 115 -3.27 -7.39 -17.89
CA SER A 115 -2.03 -7.09 -18.60
C SER A 115 -1.86 -5.58 -18.76
N GLY A 116 -0.93 -4.99 -18.01
CA GLY A 116 -0.66 -3.55 -17.99
C GLY A 116 -1.16 -2.80 -16.76
N ALA A 117 -1.73 -3.49 -15.76
CA ALA A 117 -2.08 -2.86 -14.49
C ALA A 117 -0.81 -2.44 -13.70
N ASP A 118 -0.83 -1.23 -13.14
CA ASP A 118 0.23 -0.75 -12.25
C ASP A 118 0.16 -1.44 -10.87
N MET A 119 1.30 -1.51 -10.15
CA MET A 119 1.35 -2.06 -8.77
C MET A 119 0.28 -1.45 -7.87
N SER A 120 0.08 -0.15 -8.02
CA SER A 120 -0.89 0.60 -7.24
C SER A 120 -2.31 0.12 -7.51
N ASP A 121 -2.69 -0.06 -8.78
CA ASP A 121 -4.05 -0.44 -9.15
C ASP A 121 -4.36 -1.87 -8.68
N VAL A 122 -3.40 -2.79 -8.83
CA VAL A 122 -3.52 -4.15 -8.30
C VAL A 122 -3.68 -4.13 -6.77
N SER A 123 -2.93 -3.27 -6.07
CA SER A 123 -3.04 -3.15 -4.61
C SER A 123 -4.37 -2.54 -4.14
N VAL A 124 -4.93 -1.59 -4.89
CA VAL A 124 -6.24 -1.00 -4.59
C VAL A 124 -7.35 -2.00 -4.88
N CYS A 125 -7.31 -2.70 -6.01
CA CYS A 125 -8.27 -3.76 -6.34
C CYS A 125 -8.26 -4.87 -5.28
N TYR A 126 -7.06 -5.25 -4.82
CA TYR A 126 -6.93 -6.22 -3.74
C TYR A 126 -7.65 -5.77 -2.45
N LEU A 127 -7.41 -4.53 -2.02
CA LEU A 127 -8.05 -4.00 -0.81
C LEU A 127 -9.56 -3.85 -0.96
N ASP A 128 -10.04 -3.47 -2.16
CA ASP A 128 -11.47 -3.41 -2.46
C ASP A 128 -12.11 -4.81 -2.38
N GLY A 129 -11.44 -5.84 -2.91
CA GLY A 129 -11.89 -7.23 -2.77
C GLY A 129 -11.93 -7.70 -1.32
N ALA A 130 -10.88 -7.45 -0.54
CA ALA A 130 -10.81 -7.80 0.88
C ALA A 130 -11.86 -7.05 1.71
N LYS A 131 -12.12 -5.79 1.38
CA LYS A 131 -13.19 -4.98 1.99
C LYS A 131 -14.57 -5.51 1.62
N GLY A 132 -14.82 -5.83 0.36
CA GLY A 132 -16.09 -6.43 -0.07
C GLY A 132 -16.37 -7.77 0.62
N ASP A 133 -15.33 -8.59 0.83
CA ASP A 133 -15.43 -9.79 1.66
C ASP A 133 -15.79 -9.46 3.11
N ALA A 134 -15.15 -8.45 3.72
CA ALA A 134 -15.44 -8.02 5.08
C ALA A 134 -16.87 -7.45 5.23
N GLU A 135 -17.34 -6.67 4.27
CA GLU A 135 -18.72 -6.14 4.21
C GLU A 135 -19.74 -7.28 4.11
N ARG A 136 -19.52 -8.22 3.18
CA ARG A 136 -20.37 -9.41 3.01
C ARG A 136 -20.44 -10.25 4.30
N ILE A 137 -19.30 -10.50 4.94
CA ILE A 137 -19.25 -11.23 6.22
C ILE A 137 -19.98 -10.45 7.30
N SER A 138 -19.78 -9.13 7.39
CA SER A 138 -20.48 -8.29 8.35
C SER A 138 -22.00 -8.35 8.16
N GLU A 139 -22.49 -8.26 6.94
CA GLU A 139 -23.93 -8.33 6.64
C GLU A 139 -24.52 -9.68 7.06
N MET A 140 -23.85 -10.78 6.70
CA MET A 140 -24.28 -12.13 7.11
C MET A 140 -24.31 -12.29 8.63
N TYR A 141 -23.30 -11.78 9.34
CA TYR A 141 -23.23 -11.87 10.80
C TYR A 141 -24.29 -11.00 11.48
N ILE A 142 -24.58 -9.80 10.96
CA ILE A 142 -25.63 -8.93 11.48
C ILE A 142 -27.00 -9.59 11.31
N ASP A 143 -27.27 -10.18 10.15
CA ASP A 143 -28.56 -10.83 9.88
C ASP A 143 -28.78 -12.04 10.81
N GLU A 144 -27.80 -12.93 10.92
CA GLU A 144 -27.86 -14.08 11.84
C GLU A 144 -27.98 -13.62 13.31
N TYR A 145 -27.20 -12.62 13.71
CA TYR A 145 -27.29 -12.03 15.05
C TYR A 145 -28.71 -11.54 15.36
N ILE A 146 -29.32 -10.76 14.47
CA ILE A 146 -30.68 -10.23 14.64
C ILE A 146 -31.69 -11.37 14.68
N ASN A 147 -31.55 -12.37 13.82
CA ASN A 147 -32.43 -13.53 13.74
C ASN A 147 -32.42 -14.33 15.06
N TYR A 148 -31.23 -14.66 15.58
CA TYR A 148 -31.09 -15.33 16.88
C TYR A 148 -31.63 -14.47 18.03
N LEU A 149 -31.39 -13.16 18.01
CA LEU A 149 -31.86 -12.23 19.04
C LEU A 149 -33.40 -12.16 19.06
N MET A 150 -34.04 -12.00 17.90
CA MET A 150 -35.50 -11.96 17.77
C MET A 150 -36.14 -13.25 18.29
N HIS A 151 -35.58 -14.40 17.92
CA HIS A 151 -36.11 -15.67 18.41
C HIS A 151 -35.83 -15.93 19.90
N SER A 152 -34.81 -15.32 20.48
CA SER A 152 -34.53 -15.43 21.92
C SER A 152 -35.49 -14.62 22.79
N ALA A 153 -36.19 -13.63 22.22
CA ALA A 153 -37.13 -12.77 22.94
C ALA A 153 -38.45 -13.47 23.31
N PHE A 154 -38.71 -14.66 22.76
CA PHE A 154 -39.91 -15.42 23.09
C PHE A 154 -39.85 -15.93 24.53
N SER A 155 -40.76 -15.43 25.36
CA SER A 155 -40.91 -15.88 26.75
C SER A 155 -42.36 -16.25 27.03
N VAL A 156 -42.54 -17.33 27.78
CA VAL A 156 -43.85 -17.78 28.24
C VAL A 156 -43.91 -17.53 29.73
N THR A 157 -44.83 -16.67 30.14
CA THR A 157 -45.10 -16.40 31.55
C THR A 157 -46.44 -17.01 31.93
N ILE A 158 -46.42 -17.91 32.90
CA ILE A 158 -47.63 -18.43 33.53
C ILE A 158 -47.77 -17.71 34.87
N SER A 159 -48.84 -16.92 34.99
CA SER A 159 -49.17 -16.19 36.21
C SER A 159 -50.49 -16.71 36.77
N ILE A 160 -50.46 -17.17 38.02
CA ILE A 160 -51.65 -17.56 38.76
C ILE A 160 -51.96 -16.42 39.73
N PRO A 161 -53.14 -15.78 39.66
CA PRO A 161 -53.50 -14.74 40.61
C PRO A 161 -53.40 -15.26 42.05
N LEU A 162 -52.75 -14.49 42.93
CA LEU A 162 -52.45 -14.84 44.35
C LEU A 162 -51.30 -15.86 44.57
N MET A 163 -50.63 -16.33 43.52
CA MET A 163 -49.44 -17.20 43.60
C MET A 163 -48.27 -16.59 42.79
N ASN A 164 -47.05 -17.11 42.98
CA ASN A 164 -45.86 -16.67 42.24
C ASN A 164 -46.03 -16.90 40.73
N SER A 165 -45.51 -15.99 39.92
CA SER A 165 -45.39 -16.17 38.46
C SER A 165 -44.14 -16.98 38.12
N TYR A 166 -44.27 -17.86 37.12
CA TYR A 166 -43.14 -18.57 36.55
C TYR A 166 -42.97 -18.11 35.10
N THR A 167 -41.85 -17.46 34.82
CA THR A 167 -41.46 -17.07 33.46
C THR A 167 -40.36 -18.01 32.97
N SER A 168 -40.61 -18.67 31.85
CA SER A 168 -39.61 -19.47 31.15
C SER A 168 -39.26 -18.79 29.83
N ALA A 169 -37.98 -18.55 29.60
CA ALA A 169 -37.46 -18.06 28.33
C ALA A 169 -37.20 -19.26 27.41
N ALA A 170 -38.21 -19.63 26.63
CA ALA A 170 -38.12 -20.68 25.62
C ALA A 170 -37.26 -20.18 24.44
N GLY A 171 -35.94 -20.12 24.65
CA GLY A 171 -34.99 -19.54 23.69
C GLY A 171 -33.72 -18.95 24.30
N ALA A 172 -33.49 -19.08 25.60
CA ALA A 172 -32.33 -18.47 26.28
C ALA A 172 -30.98 -18.84 25.64
N TRP A 173 -30.83 -20.05 25.10
CA TRP A 173 -29.60 -20.48 24.42
C TRP A 173 -29.32 -19.68 23.14
N ARG A 174 -30.36 -19.25 22.41
CA ARG A 174 -30.20 -18.43 21.18
C ARG A 174 -29.60 -17.07 21.50
N ARG A 175 -29.89 -16.53 22.69
CA ARG A 175 -29.25 -15.29 23.16
C ARG A 175 -27.75 -15.47 23.38
N VAL A 176 -27.32 -16.64 23.84
CA VAL A 176 -25.88 -16.94 24.01
C VAL A 176 -25.19 -16.97 22.65
N VAL A 177 -25.80 -17.62 21.66
CA VAL A 177 -25.28 -17.66 20.28
C VAL A 177 -25.27 -16.25 19.66
N ALA A 178 -26.34 -15.47 19.82
CA ALA A 178 -26.37 -14.08 19.36
C ALA A 178 -25.22 -13.25 19.98
N ASN A 179 -24.95 -13.42 21.28
CA ASN A 179 -23.82 -12.73 21.92
C ASN A 179 -22.45 -13.19 21.35
N GLN A 180 -22.33 -14.41 20.84
CA GLN A 180 -21.11 -14.87 20.16
C GLN A 180 -20.93 -14.18 18.82
N TYR A 181 -21.99 -14.08 18.00
CA TYR A 181 -21.95 -13.29 16.76
C TYR A 181 -21.58 -11.84 17.06
N ASP A 182 -22.23 -11.20 18.02
CA ASP A 182 -21.93 -9.82 18.44
C ASP A 182 -20.48 -9.65 18.89
N SER A 183 -19.93 -10.63 19.63
CA SER A 183 -18.53 -10.60 20.06
C SER A 183 -17.57 -10.71 18.86
N VAL A 184 -17.80 -11.65 17.94
CA VAL A 184 -16.94 -11.82 16.76
C VAL A 184 -16.99 -10.56 15.89
N LEU A 185 -18.18 -10.01 15.71
CA LEU A 185 -18.43 -8.85 14.88
C LEU A 185 -17.75 -7.60 15.45
N ASN A 186 -17.96 -7.30 16.73
CA ASN A 186 -17.40 -6.11 17.38
C ASN A 186 -15.89 -6.22 17.63
N MET A 187 -15.36 -7.43 17.91
CA MET A 187 -13.93 -7.60 18.21
C MET A 187 -13.06 -7.77 16.96
N PHE A 188 -13.58 -8.38 15.89
CA PHE A 188 -12.77 -8.73 14.72
C PHE A 188 -13.26 -8.08 13.43
N VAL A 189 -14.53 -8.29 13.06
CA VAL A 189 -15.03 -7.89 11.74
C VAL A 189 -15.08 -6.37 11.57
N PHE A 190 -15.66 -5.63 12.52
CA PHE A 190 -15.73 -4.17 12.41
C PHE A 190 -14.37 -3.48 12.45
N PRO A 191 -13.45 -3.81 13.38
CA PRO A 191 -12.13 -3.18 13.35
C PRO A 191 -11.34 -3.57 12.10
N ALA A 192 -11.56 -4.78 11.55
CA ALA A 192 -10.96 -5.19 10.29
C ALA A 192 -11.49 -4.36 9.11
N LEU A 193 -12.81 -4.20 9.00
CA LEU A 193 -13.46 -3.39 7.95
C LEU A 193 -12.98 -1.94 7.97
N ILE A 194 -12.94 -1.32 9.16
CA ILE A 194 -12.43 0.05 9.32
C ILE A 194 -10.96 0.14 8.90
N SER A 195 -10.15 -0.85 9.29
CA SER A 195 -8.73 -0.87 8.91
C SER A 195 -8.54 -1.00 7.41
N LEU A 196 -9.25 -1.93 6.75
CA LEU A 196 -9.17 -2.12 5.29
C LEU A 196 -9.60 -0.87 4.53
N ASN A 197 -10.69 -0.23 4.95
CA ASN A 197 -11.16 1.03 4.35
C ASN A 197 -10.13 2.16 4.51
N MET A 198 -9.50 2.28 5.68
CA MET A 198 -8.45 3.28 5.90
C MET A 198 -7.20 3.00 5.06
N GLN A 199 -6.84 1.73 4.86
CA GLN A 199 -5.74 1.33 3.99
C GLN A 199 -6.04 1.64 2.52
N GLU A 200 -7.26 1.35 2.06
CA GLU A 200 -7.71 1.65 0.69
C GLU A 200 -7.66 3.15 0.42
N LEU A 201 -8.22 3.96 1.33
CA LEU A 201 -8.17 5.42 1.26
C LEU A 201 -6.72 5.93 1.26
N PHE A 202 -5.87 5.36 2.11
CA PHE A 202 -4.46 5.73 2.17
C PHE A 202 -3.73 5.40 0.86
N LEU A 203 -3.90 4.20 0.30
CA LEU A 203 -3.28 3.82 -0.97
C LEU A 203 -3.79 4.64 -2.14
N GLY A 204 -5.11 4.87 -2.22
CA GLY A 204 -5.70 5.73 -3.25
C GLY A 204 -5.22 7.18 -3.15
N PHE A 205 -5.04 7.70 -1.93
CA PHE A 205 -4.45 9.01 -1.73
C PHE A 205 -2.97 9.04 -2.14
N VAL A 206 -2.21 8.02 -1.74
CA VAL A 206 -0.78 7.87 -2.05
C VAL A 206 -0.55 7.84 -3.55
N SER A 207 -1.27 6.99 -4.28
CA SER A 207 -1.11 6.82 -5.72
C SER A 207 -1.45 8.08 -6.50
N ALA A 208 -2.53 8.76 -6.14
CA ALA A 208 -2.98 9.97 -6.82
C ALA A 208 -2.10 11.20 -6.52
N ASN A 209 -1.57 11.33 -5.30
CA ASN A 209 -0.97 12.59 -4.84
C ASN A 209 0.55 12.57 -4.68
N ILE A 210 1.19 11.43 -4.42
CA ILE A 210 2.63 11.43 -4.10
C ILE A 210 3.48 11.83 -5.27
N ILE A 211 3.25 11.27 -6.46
CA ILE A 211 4.02 11.69 -7.63
C ILE A 211 3.69 13.15 -7.94
N LYS A 212 2.39 13.49 -7.98
CA LYS A 212 1.90 14.81 -8.41
C LYS A 212 2.39 15.99 -7.54
N TRP A 213 2.48 15.80 -6.23
CA TRP A 213 2.81 16.89 -5.30
C TRP A 213 4.10 16.68 -4.53
N LEU A 214 4.32 15.47 -4.00
CA LEU A 214 5.43 15.23 -3.07
C LEU A 214 6.79 15.34 -3.78
N LEU A 215 6.90 14.81 -5.00
CA LEU A 215 8.19 14.77 -5.71
C LEU A 215 8.69 16.15 -6.18
N PRO A 216 7.88 17.03 -6.80
CA PRO A 216 8.31 18.40 -7.10
C PRO A 216 8.70 19.18 -5.84
N ILE A 217 7.95 19.03 -4.74
CA ILE A 217 8.28 19.67 -3.46
C ILE A 217 9.62 19.14 -2.92
N ALA A 218 9.86 17.83 -3.01
CA ALA A 218 11.10 17.22 -2.56
C ALA A 218 12.32 17.74 -3.34
N LEU A 219 12.19 17.91 -4.67
CA LEU A 219 13.21 18.51 -5.51
C LEU A 219 13.41 20.00 -5.21
N LEU A 220 12.33 20.75 -4.97
CA LEU A 220 12.41 22.15 -4.58
C LEU A 220 13.14 22.33 -3.24
N LEU A 221 12.82 21.53 -2.22
CA LEU A 221 13.49 21.60 -0.92
C LEU A 221 14.98 21.21 -0.99
N ARG A 222 15.37 20.42 -1.99
CA ARG A 222 16.77 20.02 -2.20
C ARG A 222 17.67 21.20 -2.63
N ILE A 223 17.09 22.18 -3.32
CA ILE A 223 17.78 23.36 -3.85
C ILE A 223 18.18 24.33 -2.75
N PHE A 224 17.35 24.44 -1.72
CA PHE A 224 17.67 25.28 -0.58
C PHE A 224 18.61 24.52 0.37
N ILE A 225 19.83 25.04 0.53
CA ILE A 225 20.87 24.51 1.42
C ILE A 225 20.34 24.12 2.81
N PRO A 226 19.56 24.96 3.53
CA PRO A 226 19.11 24.59 4.87
C PRO A 226 18.07 23.45 4.87
N THR A 227 17.29 23.27 3.80
CA THR A 227 16.23 22.24 3.71
C THR A 227 16.66 21.02 2.90
N ARG A 228 17.90 20.96 2.43
CA ARG A 228 18.39 19.87 1.57
C ARG A 228 18.22 18.49 2.20
N GLN A 229 18.43 18.39 3.52
CA GLN A 229 18.23 17.14 4.25
C GLN A 229 16.75 16.70 4.27
N MET A 230 15.82 17.65 4.37
CA MET A 230 14.38 17.36 4.24
C MET A 230 14.04 16.89 2.82
N GLY A 231 14.63 17.51 1.80
CA GLY A 231 14.50 17.07 0.41
C GLY A 231 14.92 15.61 0.21
N ASN A 232 16.06 15.20 0.77
CA ASN A 232 16.51 13.79 0.72
C ASN A 232 15.50 12.84 1.38
N MET A 233 14.97 13.20 2.55
CA MET A 233 13.97 12.40 3.26
C MET A 233 12.66 12.31 2.47
N LEU A 234 12.19 13.40 1.87
CA LEU A 234 10.98 13.41 1.06
C LEU A 234 11.13 12.59 -0.23
N ILE A 235 12.29 12.67 -0.91
CA ILE A 235 12.58 11.80 -2.06
C ILE A 235 12.52 10.34 -1.63
N ALA A 236 13.16 9.99 -0.51
CA ALA A 236 13.11 8.63 0.01
C ALA A 236 11.68 8.19 0.34
N LEU A 237 10.87 9.09 0.92
CA LEU A 237 9.47 8.87 1.23
C LEU A 237 8.63 8.62 -0.03
N SER A 238 8.79 9.43 -1.08
CA SER A 238 8.12 9.23 -2.36
C SER A 238 8.43 7.87 -2.96
N ILE A 239 9.71 7.47 -2.96
CA ILE A 239 10.16 6.18 -3.49
C ILE A 239 9.58 5.03 -2.67
N GLY A 240 9.65 5.11 -1.33
CA GLY A 240 9.16 4.07 -0.45
C GLY A 240 7.65 3.88 -0.54
N LEU A 241 6.89 4.99 -0.54
CA LEU A 241 5.43 4.93 -0.63
C LEU A 241 4.92 4.53 -2.00
N TYR A 242 5.64 4.84 -3.08
CA TYR A 242 5.21 4.46 -4.43
C TYR A 242 5.60 3.03 -4.82
N ILE A 243 6.75 2.54 -4.35
CA ILE A 243 7.26 1.22 -4.78
C ILE A 243 7.05 0.18 -3.69
N ILE A 244 7.59 0.42 -2.49
CA ILE A 244 7.64 -0.59 -1.44
C ILE A 244 6.24 -0.91 -0.94
N VAL A 245 5.42 0.12 -0.71
CA VAL A 245 4.07 -0.08 -0.16
C VAL A 245 3.20 -0.90 -1.12
N PRO A 246 2.96 -0.49 -2.39
CA PRO A 246 2.19 -1.31 -3.32
C PRO A 246 2.76 -2.71 -3.52
N PHE A 247 4.09 -2.86 -3.60
CA PHE A 247 4.74 -4.17 -3.74
C PHE A 247 4.42 -5.12 -2.58
N ILE A 248 4.41 -4.64 -1.33
CA ILE A 248 4.06 -5.49 -0.19
C ILE A 248 2.57 -5.87 -0.25
N TYR A 249 1.68 -4.97 -0.67
CA TYR A 249 0.26 -5.31 -0.85
C TYR A 249 0.02 -6.32 -1.98
N THR A 250 0.72 -6.21 -3.11
CA THR A 250 0.61 -7.21 -4.18
C THR A 250 1.19 -8.56 -3.78
N PHE A 251 2.26 -8.58 -2.98
CA PHE A 251 2.75 -9.80 -2.35
C PHE A 251 1.71 -10.42 -1.41
N ASN A 252 1.02 -9.59 -0.62
CA ASN A 252 -0.02 -10.04 0.30
C ASN A 252 -1.27 -10.57 -0.43
N LEU A 253 -1.63 -9.98 -1.57
CA LEU A 253 -2.67 -10.52 -2.46
C LEU A 253 -2.34 -11.95 -2.89
N ALA A 254 -1.10 -12.20 -3.34
CA ALA A 254 -0.69 -13.55 -3.73
C ALA A 254 -0.81 -14.56 -2.57
N MET A 255 -0.48 -14.13 -1.35
CA MET A 255 -0.66 -14.95 -0.15
C MET A 255 -2.14 -15.12 0.22
N TYR A 256 -2.97 -14.08 0.07
CA TYR A 256 -4.40 -14.15 0.33
C TYR A 256 -5.10 -15.13 -0.61
N ASP A 257 -4.83 -15.03 -1.92
CA ASP A 257 -5.42 -15.90 -2.92
C ASP A 257 -4.94 -17.36 -2.75
N LEU A 258 -3.68 -17.57 -2.34
CA LEU A 258 -3.16 -18.90 -2.02
C LEU A 258 -3.88 -19.52 -0.80
N VAL A 259 -4.11 -18.74 0.25
CA VAL A 259 -4.85 -19.21 1.44
C VAL A 259 -6.33 -19.43 1.12
N GLY A 260 -6.90 -18.61 0.25
CA GLY A 260 -8.30 -18.74 -0.19
C GLY A 260 -8.55 -19.95 -1.11
N SER A 261 -7.57 -20.30 -1.95
CA SER A 261 -7.65 -21.45 -2.86
C SER A 261 -7.19 -22.77 -2.24
N GLY A 262 -6.50 -22.73 -1.11
CA GLY A 262 -6.06 -23.92 -0.38
C GLY A 262 -7.22 -24.74 0.19
N ASP A 263 -7.03 -26.07 0.27
CA ASP A 263 -7.98 -27.00 0.87
C ASP A 263 -8.12 -26.74 2.38
N CYS A 264 -9.04 -25.83 2.77
CA CYS A 264 -9.47 -25.66 4.17
C CYS A 264 -9.94 -26.99 4.79
N LEU A 265 -10.24 -27.99 3.94
CA LEU A 265 -10.55 -29.37 4.32
C LEU A 265 -9.48 -30.00 5.24
N GLU A 266 -8.19 -29.69 5.07
CA GLU A 266 -7.13 -30.22 5.94
C GLU A 266 -7.29 -29.74 7.40
N TYR A 267 -7.83 -28.53 7.58
CA TYR A 267 -8.03 -27.91 8.89
C TYR A 267 -9.51 -27.93 9.34
N SER A 268 -10.38 -28.59 8.57
CA SER A 268 -11.83 -28.58 8.78
C SER A 268 -12.21 -28.99 10.20
N ALA A 269 -11.59 -30.04 10.75
CA ALA A 269 -11.88 -30.51 12.11
C ALA A 269 -11.58 -29.48 13.22
N ALA A 270 -10.66 -28.54 12.98
CA ALA A 270 -10.34 -27.48 13.93
C ALA A 270 -11.20 -26.22 13.73
N ILE A 271 -11.80 -26.06 12.56
CA ILE A 271 -12.55 -24.86 12.14
C ILE A 271 -14.06 -25.08 12.23
N THR A 272 -14.53 -26.31 12.09
CA THR A 272 -15.96 -26.65 12.14
C THR A 272 -16.53 -26.32 13.50
N ASP A 273 -17.53 -25.44 13.51
CA ASP A 273 -18.33 -25.11 14.67
C ASP A 273 -19.80 -25.42 14.38
N ASN A 274 -20.56 -25.80 15.41
CA ASN A 274 -21.97 -26.16 15.24
C ASN A 274 -22.85 -24.96 14.82
N TYR A 275 -22.38 -23.73 15.01
CA TYR A 275 -23.11 -22.50 14.71
C TYR A 275 -22.53 -21.77 13.50
N PHE A 276 -21.19 -21.69 13.37
CA PHE A 276 -20.55 -21.03 12.23
C PHE A 276 -20.35 -21.93 11.01
N GLY A 277 -20.73 -23.20 11.09
CA GLY A 277 -20.64 -24.15 9.98
C GLY A 277 -19.22 -24.67 9.74
N ASN A 278 -19.00 -25.20 8.54
CA ASN A 278 -17.73 -25.73 8.07
C ASN A 278 -17.01 -24.72 7.16
N CYS A 279 -15.81 -25.05 6.69
CA CYS A 279 -15.03 -24.22 5.77
C CYS A 279 -15.72 -23.83 4.45
N GLN A 280 -16.69 -24.61 3.99
CA GLN A 280 -17.40 -24.40 2.73
C GLN A 280 -18.62 -23.49 2.91
N ASP A 281 -19.10 -23.35 4.15
CA ASP A 281 -20.20 -22.48 4.48
C ASP A 281 -19.73 -21.01 4.41
N GLN A 282 -20.54 -20.17 3.75
CA GLN A 282 -20.24 -18.75 3.64
C GLN A 282 -20.33 -18.08 5.01
N GLY A 283 -19.32 -17.27 5.37
CA GLY A 283 -19.29 -16.64 6.69
C GLY A 283 -18.83 -17.60 7.78
N SER A 284 -18.15 -18.68 7.42
CA SER A 284 -17.49 -19.53 8.39
C SER A 284 -16.38 -18.78 9.12
N PHE A 285 -15.94 -19.32 10.26
CA PHE A 285 -14.83 -18.74 11.02
C PHE A 285 -13.53 -18.64 10.20
N TRP A 286 -13.36 -19.46 9.16
CA TRP A 286 -12.25 -19.38 8.21
C TRP A 286 -12.23 -18.04 7.44
N ASP A 287 -13.40 -17.60 6.96
CA ASP A 287 -13.55 -16.34 6.22
C ASP A 287 -13.22 -15.14 7.09
N VAL A 288 -13.51 -15.20 8.39
CA VAL A 288 -13.09 -14.17 9.36
C VAL A 288 -11.60 -14.26 9.65
N ALA A 289 -11.08 -15.48 9.87
CA ALA A 289 -9.68 -15.70 10.22
C ALA A 289 -8.72 -15.25 9.12
N ARG A 290 -9.06 -15.44 7.83
CA ARG A 290 -8.25 -14.97 6.70
C ARG A 290 -8.14 -13.44 6.60
N LEU A 291 -9.15 -12.71 7.10
CA LEU A 291 -9.16 -11.24 7.09
C LEU A 291 -8.28 -10.62 8.19
N ILE A 292 -8.09 -11.31 9.32
CA ILE A 292 -7.36 -10.77 10.47
C ILE A 292 -5.90 -10.41 10.12
N PRO A 293 -5.08 -11.28 9.49
CA PRO A 293 -3.73 -10.92 9.09
C PRO A 293 -3.70 -9.72 8.14
N GLN A 294 -4.66 -9.64 7.22
CA GLN A 294 -4.76 -8.58 6.22
C GLN A 294 -5.09 -7.23 6.85
N ALA A 295 -6.00 -7.22 7.82
CA ALA A 295 -6.45 -5.99 8.43
C ALA A 295 -5.50 -5.45 9.50
N PHE A 296 -4.79 -6.31 10.24
CA PHE A 296 -3.97 -5.86 11.38
C PHE A 296 -2.47 -6.13 11.25
N PHE A 297 -2.08 -7.32 10.78
CA PHE A 297 -0.68 -7.70 10.79
C PHE A 297 0.10 -7.02 9.64
N LEU A 298 -0.48 -7.07 8.45
CA LEU A 298 0.19 -6.61 7.24
C LEU A 298 0.40 -5.11 7.15
N PRO A 299 -0.52 -4.23 7.59
CA PRO A 299 -0.25 -2.79 7.62
C PRO A 299 0.92 -2.45 8.52
N ASN A 300 1.02 -3.12 9.68
CA ASN A 300 2.12 -2.94 10.61
C ASN A 300 3.46 -3.42 10.03
N LEU A 301 3.45 -4.56 9.33
CA LEU A 301 4.62 -5.06 8.61
C LEU A 301 5.06 -4.08 7.52
N THR A 302 4.11 -3.59 6.71
CA THR A 302 4.36 -2.61 5.64
C THR A 302 4.96 -1.33 6.19
N ILE A 303 4.44 -0.80 7.31
CA ILE A 303 4.99 0.39 7.97
C ILE A 303 6.42 0.12 8.46
N ALA A 304 6.68 -1.04 9.09
CA ALA A 304 8.02 -1.39 9.58
C ALA A 304 9.04 -1.51 8.44
N LEU A 305 8.66 -2.16 7.33
CA LEU A 305 9.50 -2.27 6.13
C LEU A 305 9.73 -0.91 5.49
N LEU A 306 8.71 -0.07 5.40
CA LEU A 306 8.82 1.29 4.90
C LEU A 306 9.81 2.09 5.75
N ILE A 307 9.66 2.13 7.07
CA ILE A 307 10.58 2.88 7.95
C ILE A 307 12.03 2.40 7.80
N THR A 308 12.22 1.08 7.70
CA THR A 308 13.55 0.48 7.50
C THR A 308 14.15 0.92 6.16
N PHE A 309 13.36 0.87 5.09
CA PHE A 309 13.74 1.35 3.77
C PHE A 309 14.08 2.85 3.77
N LEU A 310 13.23 3.68 4.36
CA LEU A 310 13.44 5.13 4.46
C LEU A 310 14.73 5.47 5.20
N THR A 311 15.02 4.75 6.28
CA THR A 311 16.25 4.95 7.05
C THR A 311 17.49 4.55 6.24
N GLY A 312 17.42 3.43 5.52
CA GLY A 312 18.51 2.98 4.65
C GLY A 312 18.77 3.95 3.50
N LEU A 313 17.71 4.37 2.81
CA LEU A 313 17.79 5.27 1.67
C LEU A 313 18.23 6.68 2.08
N ASN A 314 17.75 7.22 3.20
CA ASN A 314 18.20 8.51 3.72
C ASN A 314 19.70 8.50 4.06
N LYS A 315 20.20 7.41 4.67
CA LYS A 315 21.64 7.24 4.91
C LYS A 315 22.43 7.21 3.61
N ALA A 316 21.96 6.47 2.60
CA ALA A 316 22.60 6.42 1.29
C ALA A 316 22.64 7.80 0.61
N LEU A 317 21.53 8.54 0.63
CA LEU A 317 21.44 9.89 0.04
C LEU A 317 22.33 10.91 0.75
N ARG A 318 22.51 10.78 2.08
CA ARG A 318 23.40 11.66 2.86
C ARG A 318 24.88 11.44 2.59
N VAL A 319 25.29 10.25 2.16
CA VAL A 319 26.69 10.00 1.77
C VAL A 319 27.02 10.67 0.43
N ILE A 320 26.02 10.85 -0.42
CA ILE A 320 26.22 11.35 -1.78
C ILE A 320 25.98 12.87 -1.90
N GLY A 321 25.16 13.45 -1.02
CA GLY A 321 24.87 14.90 -0.99
C GLY A 321 25.43 15.56 0.26
#